data_AF-A0A920LS25-F1
#
_entry.id   AF-A0A920LS25-F1
#
_cell.length_a   1.000
_cell.length_b   1.000
_cell.length_c   1.000
_cell.angle_alpha   90.00
_cell.angle_beta   90.00
_cell.angle_gamma   90.00
#
_symmetry.space_group_name_H-M   'P 1'
#
loop_
_entity.id
_entity.type
_entity.pdbx_description
1 polymer ?
#
loop_
_entity_poly.entity_id
_entity_poly.type
_entity_poly.pdbx_seq_one_letter_code
_entity_poly.pdbx_strand_id
1 'polypeptide(L)' 'MKILVPVKRVIDYNVKVRVKQDQTGVELDNVKMAMNPFDEIAVEQALRIKEAGDADEIIIVSIGPFNHRKP' A
#
# COMPACT_ATOMS: atom_id res chain seq x y z
N MET A 1 4.02 23.34 -3.31
CA MET A 1 3.76 22.56 -2.07
C MET A 1 4.33 21.14 -2.22
N LYS A 2 4.73 20.48 -1.11
CA LYS A 2 5.10 19.04 -1.11
C LYS A 2 3.98 18.21 -0.48
N ILE A 3 3.63 17.08 -1.09
CA ILE A 3 2.61 16.14 -0.60
C ILE A 3 3.30 14.85 -0.14
N LEU A 4 3.03 14.41 1.09
CA LEU A 4 3.45 13.11 1.60
C LEU A 4 2.25 12.15 1.56
N VAL A 5 2.40 11.02 0.88
CA VAL A 5 1.37 9.98 0.75
C VAL A 5 1.85 8.69 1.42
N PRO A 6 1.35 8.37 2.63
CA PRO A 6 1.58 7.07 3.23
C PRO A 6 0.85 5.97 2.45
N VAL A 7 1.56 4.88 2.16
CA VAL A 7 0.99 3.70 1.51
C VAL A 7 1.39 2.44 2.27
N LYS A 8 0.49 1.46 2.31
CA LYS A 8 0.69 0.21 3.03
C LYS A 8 0.50 -0.99 2.10
N ARG A 9 1.45 -1.91 2.17
CA ARG A 9 1.34 -3.22 1.55
C ARG A 9 0.49 -4.13 2.43
N VAL A 10 -0.60 -4.65 1.89
CA VAL A 10 -1.58 -5.52 2.59
C VAL A 10 -1.88 -6.76 1.75
N ILE A 11 -2.63 -7.72 2.31
CA ILE A 11 -3.18 -8.84 1.53
C ILE A 11 -4.12 -8.26 0.48
N ASP A 12 -4.02 -8.75 -0.77
CA ASP A 12 -4.91 -8.35 -1.86
C ASP A 12 -6.38 -8.58 -1.44
N TYR A 13 -7.24 -7.61 -1.69
CA TYR A 13 -8.62 -7.63 -1.23
C TYR A 13 -9.46 -8.79 -1.81
N ASN A 14 -9.02 -9.39 -2.92
CA ASN A 14 -9.66 -10.57 -3.51
C ASN A 14 -9.22 -11.89 -2.84
N VAL A 15 -8.20 -11.87 -1.98
CA VAL A 15 -7.72 -13.06 -1.30
C VAL A 15 -8.52 -13.31 -0.03
N LYS A 16 -9.09 -14.51 0.09
CA LYS A 16 -9.71 -14.97 1.34
C LYS A 16 -8.63 -15.25 2.38
N VAL A 17 -8.62 -14.45 3.44
CA VAL A 17 -7.71 -14.57 4.59
C VAL A 17 -7.91 -15.91 5.31
N ARG A 18 -6.81 -16.56 5.70
CA ARG A 18 -6.80 -17.77 6.53
C ARG A 18 -6.08 -17.49 7.84
N VAL A 19 -6.61 -18.02 8.93
CA VAL A 19 -5.99 -17.93 10.27
C VAL A 19 -5.01 -19.09 10.44
N LYS A 20 -3.86 -18.83 11.05
CA LYS A 20 -2.88 -19.85 11.41
C LYS A 20 -3.45 -20.85 12.41
N GLN A 21 -2.99 -22.11 12.37
CA GLN A 21 -3.46 -23.14 13.32
C GLN A 21 -3.14 -22.79 14.78
N ASP A 22 -2.03 -22.09 15.01
CA ASP A 22 -1.58 -21.62 16.33
C ASP A 22 -2.31 -20.36 16.84
N GLN A 23 -3.25 -19.82 16.06
CA GLN A 23 -4.02 -18.61 16.35
C GLN A 23 -3.18 -17.33 16.58
N THR A 24 -1.91 -17.31 16.17
CA THR A 24 -1.02 -16.14 16.36
C THR A 24 -1.23 -15.03 15.33
N GLY A 25 -1.98 -15.32 14.26
CA GLY A 25 -2.23 -14.36 13.19
C GLY A 25 -2.81 -14.99 11.93
N VAL A 26 -2.57 -14.33 10.79
CA VAL A 26 -3.04 -14.76 9.48
C VAL A 26 -1.90 -15.34 8.65
N GLU A 27 -2.24 -16.20 7.70
CA GLU A 27 -1.25 -16.74 6.76
C GLU A 27 -0.83 -15.69 5.75
N LEU A 28 0.47 -15.47 5.63
CA LEU A 28 1.06 -14.49 4.70
C LEU A 28 1.94 -15.14 3.63
N ASP A 29 2.28 -16.42 3.81
CA ASP A 29 3.13 -17.17 2.89
C ASP A 29 2.36 -17.53 1.61
N ASN A 30 2.98 -17.28 0.46
CA ASN A 30 2.39 -17.47 -0.88
C ASN A 30 1.04 -16.76 -1.08
N VAL A 31 0.76 -15.73 -0.28
CA VAL A 31 -0.42 -14.87 -0.44
C VAL A 31 -0.07 -13.69 -1.34
N LYS A 32 -0.96 -13.39 -2.28
CA LYS A 32 -0.85 -12.17 -3.10
C LYS A 32 -1.02 -10.95 -2.19
N MET A 33 -0.04 -10.06 -2.26
CA MET A 33 -0.04 -8.80 -1.52
C MET A 33 -0.15 -7.64 -2.51
N ALA A 34 -0.83 -6.58 -2.12
CA ALA A 34 -1.09 -5.42 -2.96
C ALA A 34 -0.94 -4.12 -2.16
N MET A 35 -1.00 -2.97 -2.85
CA MET A 35 -1.25 -1.70 -2.19
C MET A 35 -2.64 -1.75 -1.55
N ASN A 36 -2.82 -1.12 -0.39
CA ASN A 36 -4.14 -0.97 0.17
C ASN A 36 -5.03 -0.16 -0.79
N PRO A 37 -6.28 -0.58 -1.07
CA PRO A 37 -7.13 0.10 -2.05
C PRO A 37 -7.40 1.58 -1.76
N PHE A 38 -7.39 2.00 -0.49
CA PHE A 38 -7.56 3.41 -0.13
C PHE A 38 -6.31 4.23 -0.44
N ASP A 39 -5.14 3.61 -0.29
CA ASP A 39 -3.86 4.25 -0.57
C ASP A 39 -3.68 4.48 -2.08
N GLU A 40 -4.23 3.61 -2.94
CA GLU A 40 -4.27 3.83 -4.40
C GLU A 40 -5.05 5.11 -4.75
N ILE A 41 -6.19 5.34 -4.09
CA ILE A 41 -6.98 6.57 -4.26
C ILE A 41 -6.20 7.78 -3.77
N ALA A 42 -5.49 7.67 -2.64
CA ALA A 42 -4.67 8.75 -2.09
C ALA A 42 -3.54 9.15 -3.04
N VAL A 43 -2.85 8.17 -3.65
CA VAL A 43 -1.83 8.41 -4.67
C VAL A 43 -2.43 9.11 -5.89
N GLU A 44 -3.57 8.62 -6.39
CA GLU A 44 -4.27 9.22 -7.53
C GLU A 44 -4.67 10.69 -7.26
N GLN A 45 -5.20 11.01 -6.07
CA GLN A 45 -5.54 12.40 -5.75
C GLN A 45 -4.30 13.29 -5.64
N ALA A 46 -3.20 12.78 -5.08
CA ALA A 46 -1.95 13.54 -5.03
C ALA A 46 -1.42 13.85 -6.44
N LEU A 47 -1.54 12.90 -7.37
CA LEU A 47 -1.19 13.10 -8.78
C LEU A 47 -2.05 14.20 -9.41
N ARG A 48 -3.37 14.17 -9.22
CA ARG A 48 -4.28 15.21 -9.74
C ARG A 48 -3.94 16.61 -9.22
N ILE A 49 -3.61 16.75 -7.94
CA ILE A 49 -3.22 18.04 -7.34
C ILE A 49 -1.91 18.54 -7.98
N LYS A 50 -0.95 17.65 -8.22
CA LYS A 50 0.30 18.00 -8.91
C LYS A 50 0.07 18.39 -10.37
N GLU A 51 -0.78 17.66 -11.09
CA GLU A 51 -1.13 17.94 -12.49
C GLU A 51 -1.91 19.26 -12.64
N ALA A 52 -2.67 19.66 -11.62
CA ALA A 52 -3.32 20.97 -11.54
C ALA A 52 -2.33 22.13 -11.26
N GLY A 53 -1.07 21.83 -10.93
CA GLY A 53 -0.04 22.82 -10.60
C GLY A 53 0.00 23.25 -9.14
N ASP A 54 -0.80 22.62 -8.27
CA ASP A 54 -0.90 22.98 -6.85
C ASP A 54 0.15 22.29 -5.96
N ALA A 55 0.95 21.38 -6.54
CA ALA A 55 2.05 20.71 -5.85
C ALA A 55 3.30 20.55 -6.75
N ASP A 56 4.48 20.63 -6.13
CA ASP A 56 5.78 20.52 -6.80
C ASP A 56 6.32 19.08 -6.73
N GLU A 57 6.05 18.40 -5.61
CA GLU A 57 6.63 17.09 -5.29
C GLU A 57 5.62 16.22 -4.55
N ILE A 58 5.61 14.93 -4.89
CA ILE A 58 4.85 13.89 -4.19
C ILE A 58 5.87 12.89 -3.66
N ILE A 59 5.81 12.62 -2.36
CA ILE A 59 6.68 11.68 -1.67
C ILE A 59 5.81 10.52 -1.20
N ILE A 60 6.10 9.31 -1.67
CA ILE A 60 5.41 8.10 -1.21
C ILE A 60 6.24 7.48 -0.09
N VAL A 61 5.60 7.17 1.04
CA VAL A 61 6.26 6.52 2.18
C VAL A 61 5.54 5.23 2.56
N SER A 62 6.32 4.18 2.84
CA SER A 62 5.80 2.94 3.40
C SER A 62 6.70 2.48 4.54
N ILE A 63 6.08 1.93 5.58
CA ILE A 63 6.77 1.36 6.74
C ILE A 63 6.43 -0.12 6.79
N GLY A 64 7.45 -0.96 6.75
CA GLY A 64 7.30 -2.40 6.78
C GLY A 64 8.64 -3.13 6.65
N PRO A 65 8.62 -4.48 6.75
CA PRO A 65 9.81 -5.28 6.54
C PRO A 65 10.38 -5.06 5.14
N PHE A 66 11.69 -5.22 4.98
CA PHE A 66 12.42 -5.09 3.71
C PHE A 66 12.11 -6.24 2.73
N ASN A 67 10.89 -6.76 2.70
CA ASN A 67 10.50 -7.85 1.81
C ASN A 67 10.32 -7.30 0.39
N HIS A 68 11.46 -7.05 -0.28
CA HIS A 68 11.62 -6.99 -1.73
C HIS A 68 11.38 -8.39 -2.33
N ARG A 69 10.15 -8.88 -2.26
CA ARG A 69 9.66 -9.77 -3.32
C ARG A 69 8.93 -8.87 -4.31
N LYS A 70 9.70 -8.28 -5.23
CA LYS A 70 9.20 -7.68 -6.48
C LYS A 70 9.04 -8.80 -7.53
N PRO A 71 8.25 -8.53 -8.58
CA PRO A 71 6.80 -8.39 -8.61
C PRO A 71 6.09 -9.75 -8.73
#